data_AF-A0A7C6Y5W5-F1
#
_entry.id   AF-A0A7C6Y5W5-F1
#
_cell.length_a   1.000
_cell.length_b   1.000
_cell.length_c   1.000
_cell.angle_alpha   90.00
_cell.angle_beta   90.00
_cell.angle_gamma   90.00
#
_symmetry.space_group_name_H-M   'P 1'
#
loop_
_entity.id
_entity.type
_entity.pdbx_description
1 polymer ?
#
loop_
_entity_poly.entity_id
_entity_poly.type
_entity_poly.pdbx_seq_one_letter_code
_entity_poly.pdbx_strand_id
1 'polypeptide(L)'
;MNEYNNNQLNTYLSERNKNYEIFIQRLSELHLKYDHSFSEYKKRDKHLKWLIMLFSSFTIAFLIMSWLSQLSSDVFYISLALFVGLIVILIIMFTKNNNQYNADKKDYDYSYDKISNYLKEAEKYEALLKEEILQYIVLYKYKDDFSKLDESKRQEFLIVKQEEQLNIIKDDINGELNNREILNYFLNWQSKINETNSRDFRKERIDYLNRLDQEKEKSKKEEENV
;
A
#
# COMPACT_ATOMS: atom_id res chain seq x y z
N MET A 1 -23.42 -32.92 0.35
CA MET A 1 -23.26 -31.68 1.17
C MET A 1 -21.90 -31.00 0.92
N ASN A 2 -21.33 -31.06 -0.30
CA ASN A 2 -19.94 -30.63 -0.58
C ASN A 2 -19.78 -29.59 -1.71
N GLU A 3 -20.85 -29.19 -2.41
CA GLU A 3 -20.76 -28.22 -3.53
C GLU A 3 -21.08 -26.79 -3.10
N TYR A 4 -22.02 -26.58 -2.16
CA TYR A 4 -22.49 -25.24 -1.77
C TYR A 4 -21.43 -24.44 -0.99
N ASN A 5 -20.80 -25.04 0.02
CA ASN A 5 -19.69 -24.39 0.77
C ASN A 5 -18.46 -24.14 -0.10
N ASN A 6 -18.24 -24.95 -1.14
CA ASN A 6 -17.12 -24.77 -2.06
C ASN A 6 -17.36 -23.55 -2.98
N ASN A 7 -18.61 -23.31 -3.38
CA ASN A 7 -18.98 -22.15 -4.20
C ASN A 7 -18.84 -20.82 -3.45
N GLN A 8 -19.24 -20.74 -2.18
CA GLN A 8 -19.07 -19.52 -1.38
C GLN A 8 -17.59 -19.21 -1.10
N LEU A 9 -16.81 -20.22 -0.73
CA LEU A 9 -15.38 -20.06 -0.49
C LEU A 9 -14.64 -19.60 -1.75
N ASN A 10 -14.94 -20.19 -2.92
CA ASN A 10 -14.39 -19.76 -4.19
C ASN A 10 -14.84 -18.34 -4.58
N THR A 11 -16.08 -17.97 -4.26
CA THR A 11 -16.60 -16.62 -4.50
C THR A 11 -15.83 -15.58 -3.67
N TYR A 12 -15.68 -15.80 -2.37
CA TYR A 12 -14.93 -14.86 -1.52
C TYR A 12 -13.44 -14.81 -1.88
N LEU A 13 -12.84 -15.93 -2.26
CA LEU A 13 -11.45 -15.97 -2.74
C LEU A 13 -11.28 -15.14 -4.01
N SER A 14 -12.19 -15.31 -4.97
CA SER A 14 -12.20 -14.58 -6.24
C SER A 14 -12.37 -13.08 -6.02
N GLU A 15 -13.37 -12.67 -5.23
CA GLU A 15 -13.60 -11.24 -4.95
C GLU A 15 -12.45 -10.60 -4.17
N ARG A 16 -11.86 -11.31 -3.19
CA ARG A 16 -10.65 -10.84 -2.49
C ARG A 16 -9.51 -10.58 -3.46
N ASN A 17 -9.20 -11.56 -4.31
CA ASN A 17 -8.09 -11.45 -5.28
C ASN A 17 -8.32 -10.32 -6.27
N LYS A 18 -9.53 -10.20 -6.81
CA LYS A 18 -9.91 -9.13 -7.73
C LYS A 18 -9.73 -7.75 -7.10
N ASN A 19 -10.14 -7.56 -5.85
CA ASN A 19 -9.95 -6.28 -5.16
C ASN A 19 -8.46 -5.97 -4.89
N TYR A 20 -7.67 -6.97 -4.52
CA TYR A 20 -6.21 -6.81 -4.39
C TYR A 20 -5.53 -6.46 -5.72
N GLU A 21 -5.91 -7.12 -6.81
CA GLU A 21 -5.38 -6.83 -8.16
C GLU A 21 -5.69 -5.39 -8.58
N ILE A 22 -6.95 -4.95 -8.39
CA ILE A 22 -7.35 -3.57 -8.70
C ILE A 22 -6.59 -2.57 -7.82
N PHE A 23 -6.42 -2.87 -6.53
CA PHE A 23 -5.65 -2.04 -5.61
C PHE A 23 -4.19 -1.88 -6.08
N ILE A 24 -3.50 -2.99 -6.35
CA ILE A 24 -2.10 -3.01 -6.79
C ILE A 24 -1.95 -2.26 -8.12
N GLN A 25 -2.80 -2.58 -9.10
CA GLN A 25 -2.74 -1.95 -10.42
C GLN A 25 -2.92 -0.44 -10.32
N ARG A 26 -3.97 0.03 -9.63
CA ARG A 26 -4.25 1.47 -9.54
C ARG A 26 -3.23 2.21 -8.70
N LEU A 27 -2.66 1.57 -7.67
CA LEU A 27 -1.59 2.16 -6.89
C LEU A 27 -0.32 2.36 -7.74
N SER A 28 0.02 1.38 -8.58
CA SER A 28 1.12 1.49 -9.53
C SER A 28 0.90 2.62 -10.54
N GLU A 29 -0.30 2.71 -11.12
CA GLU A 29 -0.69 3.81 -12.02
C GLU A 29 -0.60 5.18 -11.32
N LEU A 30 -0.96 5.26 -10.04
CA LEU A 30 -0.86 6.48 -9.24
C LEU A 30 0.61 6.88 -9.03
N HIS A 31 1.47 5.96 -8.62
CA HIS A 31 2.90 6.23 -8.45
C HIS A 31 3.55 6.68 -9.77
N LEU A 32 3.30 5.97 -10.88
CA LEU A 32 3.81 6.34 -12.20
C LEU A 32 3.40 7.77 -12.61
N LYS A 33 2.21 8.23 -12.20
CA LYS A 33 1.73 9.58 -12.51
C LYS A 33 2.43 10.67 -11.70
N TYR A 34 2.76 10.45 -10.43
CA TYR A 34 3.23 11.51 -9.53
C TYR A 34 4.69 11.41 -9.09
N ASP A 35 5.32 10.24 -9.11
CA ASP A 35 6.67 10.03 -8.58
C ASP A 35 7.70 10.94 -9.25
N HIS A 36 7.61 11.06 -10.58
CA HIS A 36 8.46 11.96 -11.34
C HIS A 36 8.25 13.42 -10.91
N SER A 37 7.00 13.89 -10.86
CA SER A 37 6.65 15.24 -10.46
C SER A 37 7.11 15.56 -9.03
N PHE A 38 6.87 14.67 -8.06
CA PHE A 38 7.33 14.84 -6.68
C PHE A 38 8.86 14.88 -6.56
N SER A 39 9.56 14.03 -7.32
CA SER A 39 11.03 14.07 -7.42
C SER A 39 11.52 15.40 -7.98
N GLU A 40 10.89 15.91 -9.05
CA GLU A 40 11.22 17.21 -9.61
C GLU A 40 10.96 18.36 -8.63
N TYR A 41 9.83 18.38 -7.95
CA TYR A 41 9.52 19.42 -6.96
C TYR A 41 10.55 19.44 -5.83
N LYS A 42 10.99 18.26 -5.35
CA LYS A 42 12.03 18.13 -4.32
C LYS A 42 13.39 18.65 -4.80
N LYS A 43 13.76 18.35 -6.05
CA LYS A 43 14.97 18.90 -6.68
C LYS A 43 14.90 20.42 -6.81
N ARG A 44 13.79 20.94 -7.35
CA ARG A 44 13.55 22.39 -7.50
C ARG A 44 13.58 23.11 -6.15
N ASP A 45 12.95 22.55 -5.12
CA ASP A 45 12.96 23.10 -3.75
C ASP A 45 14.39 23.19 -3.19
N LYS A 46 15.19 22.12 -3.35
CA LYS A 46 16.60 22.12 -2.94
C LYS A 46 17.41 23.21 -3.68
N HIS A 47 17.23 23.34 -4.98
CA HIS A 47 17.91 24.37 -5.78
C HIS A 47 17.47 25.79 -5.40
N LEU A 48 16.17 26.01 -5.19
CA LEU A 48 15.64 27.32 -4.78
C LEU A 48 16.16 27.73 -3.40
N LYS A 49 16.17 26.80 -2.42
CA LYS A 49 16.77 27.06 -1.10
C LYS A 49 18.25 27.39 -1.20
N TRP A 50 19.00 26.66 -2.01
CA TRP A 50 20.42 26.95 -2.24
C TRP A 50 20.63 28.32 -2.90
N LEU A 51 19.84 28.67 -3.91
CA LEU A 51 19.89 29.99 -4.57
C LEU A 51 19.57 31.12 -3.60
N ILE A 52 18.54 30.96 -2.75
CA ILE A 52 18.19 31.93 -1.72
C ILE A 52 19.35 32.13 -0.76
N MET A 53 19.96 31.04 -0.26
CA MET A 53 21.11 31.11 0.66
C MET A 53 22.32 31.82 0.03
N LEU A 54 22.61 31.50 -1.23
CA LEU A 54 23.69 32.12 -1.99
C LEU A 54 23.42 33.62 -2.18
N PHE A 55 22.21 33.98 -2.61
CA PHE A 55 21.80 35.38 -2.77
C PHE A 55 21.86 36.17 -1.47
N SER A 56 21.37 35.62 -0.35
CA SER A 56 21.45 36.27 0.95
C SER A 56 22.89 36.56 1.36
N SER A 57 23.81 35.62 1.09
CA SER A 57 25.24 35.78 1.38
C SER A 57 25.86 36.88 0.52
N PHE A 58 25.52 36.94 -0.78
CA PHE A 58 25.96 38.02 -1.68
C PHE A 58 25.42 39.38 -1.24
N THR A 59 24.15 39.46 -0.85
CA THR A 59 23.56 40.71 -0.36
C THR A 59 24.26 41.21 0.90
N ILE A 60 24.57 40.33 1.86
CA ILE A 60 25.32 40.70 3.07
C ILE A 60 26.72 41.20 2.72
N ALA A 61 27.43 40.50 1.85
CA ALA A 61 28.76 40.90 1.40
C ALA A 61 28.73 42.26 0.68
N PHE A 62 27.72 42.50 -0.17
CA PHE A 62 27.50 43.77 -0.84
C PHE A 62 27.25 44.91 0.15
N LEU A 63 26.43 44.70 1.19
CA LEU A 63 26.16 45.71 2.22
C LEU A 63 27.44 46.08 2.99
N ILE A 64 28.25 45.09 3.37
CA ILE A 64 29.54 45.31 4.06
C ILE A 64 30.50 46.08 3.15
N MET A 65 30.67 45.66 1.90
CA MET A 65 31.55 46.33 0.94
C MET A 65 31.10 47.77 0.66
N SER A 66 29.79 47.99 0.49
CA SER A 66 29.24 49.32 0.24
C SER A 66 29.49 50.30 1.39
N TRP A 67 29.45 49.80 2.62
CA TRP A 67 29.77 50.59 3.81
C TRP A 67 31.27 50.96 3.86
N LEU A 68 32.16 50.01 3.52
CA LEU A 68 33.61 50.23 3.49
C LEU A 68 34.08 51.13 2.34
N SER A 69 33.46 51.01 1.16
CA SER A 69 33.90 51.68 -0.07
C SER A 69 33.33 53.08 -0.27
N GLN A 70 32.48 53.56 0.65
CA GLN A 70 31.77 54.86 0.53
C GLN A 70 31.13 55.06 -0.85
N LEU A 71 30.41 54.03 -1.32
CA LEU A 71 29.71 54.09 -2.61
C LEU A 71 28.78 55.31 -2.66
N SER A 72 28.68 55.95 -3.83
CA SER A 72 27.73 57.03 -4.02
C SER A 72 26.30 56.51 -3.80
N SER A 73 25.44 57.38 -3.24
CA SER A 73 24.06 57.04 -2.91
C SER A 73 23.30 56.42 -4.08
N ASP A 74 23.48 56.97 -5.27
CA ASP A 74 22.75 56.55 -6.47
C ASP A 74 23.13 55.11 -6.88
N VAL A 75 24.42 54.78 -6.85
CA VAL A 75 24.91 53.43 -7.20
C VAL A 75 24.49 52.42 -6.14
N PHE A 76 24.46 52.81 -4.86
CA PHE A 76 23.97 51.98 -3.77
C PHE A 76 22.48 51.62 -3.95
N TYR A 77 21.62 52.62 -4.20
CA TYR A 77 20.18 52.38 -4.34
C TYR A 77 19.83 51.58 -5.60
N ILE A 78 20.49 51.83 -6.74
CA ILE A 78 20.28 51.04 -7.96
C ILE A 78 20.66 49.58 -7.72
N SER A 79 21.81 49.33 -7.09
CA SER A 79 22.27 47.97 -6.79
C SER A 79 21.33 47.27 -5.81
N LEU A 80 20.88 47.96 -4.76
CA LEU A 80 19.91 47.43 -3.80
C LEU A 80 18.58 47.05 -4.48
N ALA A 81 18.08 47.88 -5.39
CA ALA A 81 16.86 47.60 -6.14
C ALA A 81 16.98 46.32 -6.98
N LEU A 82 18.15 46.07 -7.60
CA LEU A 82 18.43 44.84 -8.34
C LEU A 82 18.41 43.61 -7.42
N PHE A 83 19.05 43.69 -6.24
CA PHE A 83 19.06 42.60 -5.26
C PHE A 83 17.64 42.28 -4.74
N VAL A 84 16.86 43.31 -4.40
CA VAL A 84 15.48 43.13 -3.94
C VAL A 84 14.61 42.53 -5.04
N GLY A 85 14.74 43.02 -6.28
CA GLY A 85 14.01 42.48 -7.44
C GLY A 85 14.28 40.99 -7.66
N LEU A 86 15.54 40.56 -7.57
CA LEU A 86 15.93 39.16 -7.70
C LEU A 86 15.38 38.28 -6.56
N ILE A 87 15.40 38.77 -5.32
CA ILE A 87 14.81 38.06 -4.18
C ILE A 87 13.30 37.86 -4.35
N VAL A 88 12.58 38.89 -4.81
CA VAL A 88 11.14 38.79 -5.08
C VAL A 88 10.83 37.72 -6.13
N ILE A 89 11.63 37.65 -7.22
CA ILE A 89 11.48 36.61 -8.25
C ILE A 89 11.68 35.21 -7.64
N LEU A 90 12.72 35.02 -6.82
CA LEU A 90 13.00 33.74 -6.15
C LEU A 90 11.85 33.31 -5.21
N ILE A 91 11.27 34.26 -4.46
CA ILE A 91 10.11 34.00 -3.58
C ILE A 91 8.87 33.60 -4.41
N ILE A 92 8.63 34.26 -5.54
CA ILE A 92 7.52 33.90 -6.45
C ILE A 92 7.71 32.48 -7.00
N MET A 93 8.92 32.14 -7.46
CA MET A 93 9.24 30.79 -7.94
C MET A 93 9.06 29.74 -6.86
N PHE A 94 9.51 30.02 -5.63
CA PHE A 94 9.34 29.14 -4.48
C PHE A 94 7.86 28.91 -4.15
N THR A 95 7.08 29.98 -4.07
CA THR A 95 5.64 29.92 -3.80
C THR A 95 4.90 29.14 -4.88
N LYS A 96 5.24 29.38 -6.16
CA LYS A 96 4.65 28.66 -7.29
C LYS A 96 4.97 27.15 -7.23
N ASN A 97 6.22 26.78 -6.96
CA ASN A 97 6.64 25.38 -6.83
C ASN A 97 5.89 24.69 -5.68
N ASN A 98 5.77 25.35 -4.53
CA ASN A 98 5.05 24.81 -3.38
C ASN A 98 3.54 24.66 -3.65
N ASN A 99 2.92 25.63 -4.33
CA ASN A 99 1.50 25.55 -4.70
C ASN A 99 1.22 24.38 -5.66
N GLN A 100 2.10 24.16 -6.65
CA GLN A 100 2.00 23.03 -7.56
C GLN A 100 2.16 21.70 -6.82
N TYR A 101 3.18 21.59 -5.96
CA TYR A 101 3.38 20.42 -5.12
C TYR A 101 2.16 20.11 -4.24
N ASN A 102 1.57 21.12 -3.59
CA ASN A 102 0.40 20.93 -2.74
C ASN A 102 -0.86 20.55 -3.52
N ALA A 103 -1.03 21.07 -4.74
CA ALA A 103 -2.13 20.69 -5.62
C ALA A 103 -2.00 19.22 -6.05
N ASP A 104 -0.82 18.82 -6.52
CA ASP A 104 -0.55 17.43 -6.94
C ASP A 104 -0.64 16.47 -5.75
N LYS A 105 -0.12 16.86 -4.58
CA LYS A 105 -0.25 16.09 -3.35
C LYS A 105 -1.71 15.89 -2.94
N LYS A 106 -2.52 16.94 -3.00
CA LYS A 106 -3.95 16.83 -2.68
C LYS A 106 -4.69 15.88 -3.63
N ASP A 107 -4.36 15.92 -4.91
CA ASP A 107 -4.95 15.02 -5.92
C ASP A 107 -4.47 13.57 -5.73
N TYR A 108 -3.19 13.40 -5.37
CA TYR A 108 -2.61 12.11 -4.98
C TYR A 108 -3.32 11.53 -3.76
N ASP A 109 -3.43 12.29 -2.66
CA ASP A 109 -4.06 11.84 -1.41
C ASP A 109 -5.53 11.45 -1.67
N TYR A 110 -6.27 12.26 -2.43
CA TYR A 110 -7.66 11.96 -2.80
C TYR A 110 -7.78 10.68 -3.65
N SER A 111 -6.86 10.47 -4.59
CA SER A 111 -6.85 9.27 -5.43
C SER A 111 -6.44 8.03 -4.64
N TYR A 112 -5.45 8.16 -3.76
CA TYR A 112 -5.02 7.11 -2.86
C TYR A 112 -6.15 6.68 -1.92
N ASP A 113 -6.91 7.61 -1.34
CA ASP A 113 -8.06 7.30 -0.50
C ASP A 113 -9.09 6.45 -1.25
N LYS A 114 -9.38 6.78 -2.51
CA LYS A 114 -10.27 5.96 -3.35
C LYS A 114 -9.71 4.57 -3.61
N ILE A 115 -8.42 4.47 -3.91
CA ILE A 115 -7.74 3.20 -4.17
C ILE A 115 -7.74 2.34 -2.89
N SER A 116 -7.53 2.95 -1.72
CA SER A 116 -7.52 2.27 -0.42
C SER A 116 -8.84 1.57 -0.08
N ASN A 117 -9.96 1.99 -0.67
CA ASN A 117 -11.23 1.29 -0.50
C ASN A 117 -11.19 -0.12 -1.08
N TYR A 118 -10.46 -0.37 -2.17
CA TYR A 118 -10.31 -1.74 -2.70
C TYR A 118 -9.55 -2.64 -1.72
N LEU A 119 -8.55 -2.09 -1.02
CA LEU A 119 -7.85 -2.82 0.05
C LEU A 119 -8.82 -3.15 1.20
N LYS A 120 -9.62 -2.18 1.65
CA LYS A 120 -10.63 -2.41 2.70
C LYS A 120 -11.67 -3.46 2.30
N GLU A 121 -12.13 -3.44 1.04
CA GLU A 121 -13.05 -4.48 0.55
C GLU A 121 -12.36 -5.85 0.50
N ALA A 122 -11.09 -5.94 0.07
CA ALA A 122 -10.33 -7.18 0.10
C ALA A 122 -10.21 -7.74 1.53
N GLU A 123 -9.91 -6.88 2.52
CA GLU A 123 -9.81 -7.26 3.93
C GLU A 123 -11.14 -7.78 4.49
N LYS A 124 -12.28 -7.20 4.09
CA LYS A 124 -13.61 -7.72 4.45
C LYS A 124 -13.82 -9.14 3.93
N TYR A 125 -13.49 -9.40 2.66
CA TYR A 125 -13.58 -10.75 2.10
C TYR A 125 -12.59 -11.71 2.76
N GLU A 126 -11.44 -11.23 3.25
CA GLU A 126 -10.48 -12.03 4.00
C GLU A 126 -11.03 -12.49 5.36
N ALA A 127 -11.78 -11.62 6.06
CA ALA A 127 -12.46 -11.98 7.30
C ALA A 127 -13.58 -13.02 7.06
N LEU A 128 -14.39 -12.83 6.01
CA LEU A 128 -15.43 -13.79 5.64
C LEU A 128 -14.83 -15.15 5.22
N LEU A 129 -13.71 -15.14 4.48
CA LEU A 129 -12.99 -16.36 4.10
C LEU A 129 -12.54 -17.16 5.31
N LYS A 130 -12.05 -16.49 6.36
CA LYS A 130 -11.61 -17.15 7.60
C LYS A 130 -12.77 -17.92 8.23
N GLU A 131 -13.92 -17.28 8.40
CA GLU A 131 -15.10 -17.92 9.01
C GLU A 131 -15.53 -19.15 8.20
N GLU A 132 -15.58 -19.01 6.88
CA GLU A 132 -16.03 -20.08 5.98
C GLU A 132 -15.05 -21.24 5.91
N ILE A 133 -13.75 -20.96 5.96
CA ILE A 133 -12.70 -21.97 6.08
C ILE A 133 -12.86 -22.77 7.37
N LEU A 134 -13.03 -22.09 8.51
CA LEU A 134 -13.18 -22.76 9.81
C LEU A 134 -14.45 -23.60 9.83
N GLN A 135 -15.57 -23.06 9.33
CA GLN A 135 -16.82 -23.78 9.20
C GLN A 135 -16.66 -25.03 8.33
N TYR A 136 -15.97 -24.92 7.19
CA TYR A 136 -15.71 -26.04 6.30
C TYR A 136 -14.90 -27.14 7.00
N ILE A 137 -13.80 -26.77 7.69
CA ILE A 137 -12.97 -27.73 8.43
C ILE A 137 -13.79 -28.44 9.51
N VAL A 138 -14.62 -27.70 10.26
CA VAL A 138 -15.48 -28.27 11.30
C VAL A 138 -16.50 -29.25 10.71
N LEU A 139 -17.23 -28.83 9.68
CA LEU A 139 -18.22 -29.68 9.02
C LEU A 139 -17.61 -30.92 8.37
N TYR A 140 -16.35 -30.83 7.93
CA TYR A 140 -15.61 -31.97 7.41
C TYR A 140 -15.16 -32.93 8.53
N LYS A 141 -14.48 -32.42 9.57
CA LYS A 141 -13.91 -33.24 10.65
C LYS A 141 -14.97 -33.84 11.57
N TYR A 142 -16.04 -33.10 11.85
CA TYR A 142 -17.07 -33.47 12.82
C TYR A 142 -18.43 -33.75 12.16
N LYS A 143 -18.43 -34.12 10.89
CA LYS A 143 -19.65 -34.37 10.10
C LYS A 143 -20.66 -35.27 10.83
N ASP A 144 -20.16 -36.38 11.40
CA ASP A 144 -21.00 -37.38 12.03
C ASP A 144 -21.62 -36.86 13.34
N ASP A 145 -20.86 -36.11 14.13
CA ASP A 145 -21.36 -35.49 15.35
C ASP A 145 -22.37 -34.38 15.04
N PHE A 146 -22.05 -33.54 14.04
CA PHE A 146 -22.94 -32.47 13.58
C PHE A 146 -24.29 -33.02 13.07
N SER A 147 -24.27 -34.15 12.36
CA SER A 147 -25.48 -34.78 11.81
C SER A 147 -26.45 -35.32 12.86
N LYS A 148 -25.96 -35.60 14.08
CA LYS A 148 -26.76 -36.12 15.21
C LYS A 148 -27.38 -35.01 16.06
N LEU A 149 -27.05 -33.75 15.79
CA LEU A 149 -27.54 -32.61 16.55
C LEU A 149 -28.87 -32.10 16.00
N ASP A 150 -29.75 -31.73 16.93
CA ASP A 150 -30.95 -30.94 16.66
C ASP A 150 -30.59 -29.57 16.08
N GLU A 151 -31.46 -29.03 15.22
CA GLU A 151 -31.27 -27.74 14.53
C GLU A 151 -30.88 -26.60 15.51
N SER A 152 -31.49 -26.57 16.69
CA SER A 152 -31.25 -25.56 17.73
C SER A 152 -29.87 -25.62 18.37
N LYS A 153 -29.18 -26.77 18.30
CA LYS A 153 -27.83 -26.97 18.88
C LYS A 153 -26.71 -26.88 17.85
N ARG A 154 -27.03 -26.90 16.54
CA ARG A 154 -26.04 -26.87 15.45
C ARG A 154 -25.21 -25.60 15.45
N GLN A 155 -25.82 -24.46 15.74
CA GLN A 155 -25.11 -23.18 15.70
C GLN A 155 -24.13 -23.02 16.88
N GLU A 156 -24.53 -23.41 18.09
CA GLU A 156 -23.64 -23.46 19.25
C GLU A 156 -22.46 -24.41 19.00
N PHE A 157 -22.72 -25.58 18.43
CA PHE A 157 -21.67 -26.53 18.06
C PHE A 157 -20.67 -25.95 17.06
N LEU A 158 -21.14 -25.26 16.02
CA LEU A 158 -20.26 -24.62 15.02
C LEU A 158 -19.34 -23.60 15.67
N ILE A 159 -19.89 -22.72 16.52
CA ILE A 159 -19.10 -21.68 17.21
C ILE A 159 -17.99 -22.31 18.05
N VAL A 160 -18.36 -23.26 18.94
CA VAL A 160 -17.39 -23.93 19.83
C VAL A 160 -16.31 -24.67 19.04
N LYS A 161 -16.71 -25.42 18.01
CA LYS A 161 -15.73 -26.18 17.20
C LYS A 161 -14.88 -25.31 16.30
N GLN A 162 -15.39 -24.17 15.83
CA GLN A 162 -14.58 -23.20 15.08
C GLN A 162 -13.50 -22.57 15.97
N GLU A 163 -13.83 -22.22 17.22
CA GLU A 163 -12.84 -21.72 18.20
C GLU A 163 -11.78 -22.77 18.53
N GLU A 164 -12.19 -24.03 18.75
CA GLU A 164 -11.25 -25.14 18.94
C GLU A 164 -10.32 -25.33 17.72
N GLN A 165 -10.86 -25.28 16.49
CA GLN A 165 -10.03 -25.37 15.29
C GLN A 165 -9.08 -24.18 15.16
N LEU A 166 -9.50 -22.97 15.52
CA LEU A 166 -8.64 -21.80 15.49
C LEU A 166 -7.41 -21.99 16.40
N ASN A 167 -7.59 -22.54 17.60
CA ASN A 167 -6.51 -22.84 18.52
C ASN A 167 -5.55 -23.91 17.97
N ILE A 168 -6.09 -24.98 17.38
CA ILE A 168 -5.27 -26.02 16.73
C ILE A 168 -4.43 -25.42 15.59
N ILE A 169 -5.03 -24.58 14.75
CA ILE A 169 -4.33 -23.91 13.65
C ILE A 169 -3.22 -23.00 14.20
N LYS A 170 -3.49 -22.29 15.31
CA LYS A 170 -2.51 -21.43 15.97
C LYS A 170 -1.29 -22.20 16.44
N ASP A 171 -1.52 -23.34 17.09
CA ASP A 171 -0.46 -24.21 17.59
C ASP A 171 0.36 -24.81 16.44
N ASP A 172 -0.30 -25.18 15.33
CA ASP A 172 0.36 -25.74 14.15
C ASP A 172 1.23 -24.71 13.39
N ILE A 173 0.83 -23.43 13.35
CA ILE A 173 1.55 -22.38 12.62
C ILE A 173 2.72 -21.82 13.44
N ASN A 174 2.69 -21.96 14.78
CA ASN A 174 3.71 -21.47 15.70
C ASN A 174 4.08 -19.99 15.45
N GLY A 175 3.07 -19.13 15.31
CA GLY A 175 3.23 -17.72 14.97
C GLY A 175 1.97 -16.88 15.12
N GLU A 176 2.02 -15.63 14.66
CA GLU A 176 0.85 -14.75 14.66
C GLU A 176 -0.19 -15.21 13.65
N LEU A 177 -1.42 -15.43 14.14
CA LEU A 177 -2.51 -15.96 13.35
C LEU A 177 -3.22 -14.83 12.60
N ASN A 178 -2.81 -14.57 11.36
CA ASN A 178 -3.52 -13.67 10.46
C ASN A 178 -4.38 -14.47 9.46
N ASN A 179 -5.30 -13.78 8.76
CA ASN A 179 -6.24 -14.46 7.86
C ASN A 179 -5.53 -15.16 6.69
N ARG A 180 -4.39 -14.62 6.21
CA ARG A 180 -3.54 -15.25 5.19
C ARG A 180 -2.94 -16.58 5.66
N GLU A 181 -2.51 -16.66 6.91
CA GLU A 181 -1.97 -17.90 7.51
C GLU A 181 -3.06 -18.97 7.65
N ILE A 182 -4.28 -18.57 8.04
CA ILE A 182 -5.44 -19.49 8.08
C ILE A 182 -5.76 -20.04 6.70
N LEU A 183 -5.74 -19.18 5.67
CA LEU A 183 -5.92 -19.62 4.29
C LEU A 183 -4.82 -20.59 3.86
N ASN A 184 -3.55 -20.26 4.11
CA ASN A 184 -2.43 -21.14 3.78
C ASN A 184 -2.54 -22.51 4.47
N TYR A 185 -2.92 -22.51 5.75
CA TYR A 185 -3.19 -23.74 6.50
C TYR A 185 -4.30 -24.55 5.83
N PHE A 186 -5.43 -23.92 5.50
CA PHE A 186 -6.55 -24.61 4.84
C PHE A 186 -6.14 -25.25 3.53
N LEU A 187 -5.36 -24.54 2.70
CA LEU A 187 -4.87 -25.08 1.44
C LEU A 187 -3.94 -26.28 1.63
N ASN A 188 -3.04 -26.20 2.61
CA ASN A 188 -2.16 -27.32 2.95
C ASN A 188 -2.97 -28.51 3.49
N TRP A 189 -3.92 -28.26 4.38
CA TRP A 189 -4.82 -29.27 4.95
C TRP A 189 -5.67 -29.95 3.87
N GLN A 190 -6.28 -29.18 2.97
CA GLN A 190 -7.07 -29.70 1.85
C GLN A 190 -6.20 -30.51 0.87
N SER A 191 -4.94 -30.10 0.65
CA SER A 191 -4.00 -30.85 -0.20
C SER A 191 -3.60 -32.21 0.37
N LYS A 192 -3.56 -32.33 1.72
CA LYS A 192 -3.32 -33.60 2.42
C LYS A 192 -4.54 -34.53 2.36
N ILE A 193 -5.74 -33.97 2.24
CA ILE A 193 -6.99 -34.72 2.14
C ILE A 193 -7.27 -35.15 0.69
N ASN A 194 -6.94 -34.30 -0.29
CA ASN A 194 -7.23 -34.49 -1.70
C ASN A 194 -5.95 -34.74 -2.50
N GLU A 195 -5.36 -35.95 -2.39
CA GLU A 195 -4.17 -36.33 -3.18
C GLU A 195 -4.41 -36.33 -4.71
N THR A 196 -5.66 -36.28 -5.19
CA THR A 196 -6.00 -36.35 -6.63
C THR A 196 -6.46 -35.02 -7.28
N ASN A 197 -7.04 -34.07 -6.55
CA ASN A 197 -7.62 -32.82 -7.10
C ASN A 197 -6.75 -31.55 -6.93
N SER A 198 -5.60 -31.68 -6.28
CA SER A 198 -4.77 -30.53 -5.87
C SER A 198 -3.81 -29.99 -6.94
N ARG A 199 -3.79 -30.56 -8.14
CA ARG A 199 -2.80 -30.22 -9.17
C ARG A 199 -3.07 -28.87 -9.84
N ASP A 200 -4.31 -28.61 -10.23
CA ASP A 200 -4.68 -27.38 -10.94
C ASP A 200 -4.68 -26.18 -9.99
N PHE A 201 -5.19 -26.37 -8.76
CA PHE A 201 -5.19 -25.32 -7.74
C PHE A 201 -3.77 -24.99 -7.22
N ARG A 202 -2.89 -26.01 -7.04
CA ARG A 202 -1.48 -25.74 -6.71
C ARG A 202 -0.79 -24.98 -7.83
N LYS A 203 -1.10 -25.29 -9.10
CA LYS A 203 -0.52 -24.61 -10.25
C LYS A 203 -0.92 -23.14 -10.29
N GLU A 204 -2.21 -22.83 -10.16
CA GLU A 204 -2.67 -21.43 -10.11
C GLU A 204 -2.06 -20.63 -8.96
N ARG A 205 -1.90 -21.25 -7.78
CA ARG A 205 -1.26 -20.61 -6.62
C ARG A 205 0.24 -20.41 -6.81
N ILE A 206 0.97 -21.40 -7.36
CA ILE A 206 2.39 -21.27 -7.67
C ILE A 206 2.58 -20.17 -8.73
N ASP A 207 1.74 -20.13 -9.75
CA ASP A 207 1.79 -19.11 -10.80
C ASP A 207 1.46 -17.71 -10.25
N TYR A 208 0.56 -17.60 -9.27
CA TYR A 208 0.29 -16.34 -8.59
C TYR A 208 1.45 -15.88 -7.69
N LEU A 209 2.00 -16.78 -6.86
CA LEU A 209 3.13 -16.45 -5.98
C LEU A 209 4.39 -16.09 -6.78
N ASN A 210 4.67 -16.82 -7.86
CA ASN A 210 5.79 -16.51 -8.75
C ASN A 210 5.64 -15.14 -9.42
N ARG A 211 4.40 -14.72 -9.77
CA ARG A 211 4.15 -13.37 -10.31
C ARG A 211 4.43 -12.28 -9.27
N LEU A 212 3.99 -12.48 -8.03
CA LEU A 212 4.27 -11.56 -6.93
C LEU A 212 5.76 -11.40 -6.64
N ASP A 213 6.52 -12.50 -6.67
CA ASP A 213 7.96 -12.45 -6.43
C ASP A 213 8.71 -11.78 -7.59
N GLN A 214 8.29 -12.01 -8.84
CA GLN A 214 8.83 -11.31 -10.02
C GLN A 214 8.56 -9.80 -9.96
N GLU A 215 7.39 -9.38 -9.49
CA GLU A 215 7.06 -7.96 -9.32
C GLU A 215 7.88 -7.31 -8.20
N LYS A 216 8.12 -8.02 -7.09
CA LYS A 216 9.02 -7.57 -6.01
C LYS A 216 10.47 -7.45 -6.45
N GLU A 217 10.94 -8.34 -7.32
CA GLU A 217 12.30 -8.24 -7.86
C GLU A 217 12.43 -7.08 -8.85
N LYS A 218 11.39 -6.79 -9.63
CA LYS A 218 11.37 -5.62 -10.51
C LYS A 218 11.41 -4.31 -9.72
N SER A 219 10.58 -4.18 -8.69
CA SER A 219 10.56 -2.95 -7.87
C SER A 219 11.88 -2.72 -7.14
N LYS A 220 12.54 -3.78 -6.63
CA LYS A 220 13.90 -3.67 -6.05
C LYS A 220 14.96 -3.24 -7.07
N LYS A 221 14.92 -3.76 -8.30
CA LYS A 221 15.86 -3.37 -9.35
C LYS A 221 15.66 -1.94 -9.84
N GLU A 222 14.43 -1.42 -9.76
CA GLU A 222 14.13 -0.03 -10.05
C GLU A 222 14.61 0.90 -8.93
N GLU A 223 14.56 0.48 -7.66
CA GLU A 223 15.13 1.22 -6.52
C GLU A 223 16.67 1.27 -6.53
N GLU A 224 17.36 0.22 -7.00
CA GLU A 224 18.83 0.19 -7.07
C GLU A 224 19.45 0.96 -8.25
N ASN A 225 18.63 1.33 -9.25
CA ASN A 225 19.08 2.07 -10.45
C ASN A 225 18.74 3.57 -10.43
N VAL A 226 18.27 4.11 -9.29
CA VAL A 226 17.96 5.53 -9.05
C VAL A 226 18.94 6.12 -8.04
#